data_AF-A0A401ULP3-F1
#
_entry.id   AF-A0A401ULP3-F1
#
_cell.length_a   1.000
_cell.length_b   1.000
_cell.length_c   1.000
_cell.angle_alpha   90.00
_cell.angle_beta   90.00
_cell.angle_gamma   90.00
#
_symmetry.space_group_name_H-M   'P 1'
#
loop_
_entity.id
_entity.type
_entity.pdbx_description
1 polymer ?
#
loop_
_entity_poly.entity_id
_entity_poly.type
_entity_poly.pdbx_seq_one_letter_code
_entity_poly.pdbx_strand_id
1 'polypeptide(L)'
;MANNLAEVIAKAKEVAQKILENEVAEAIIKLEQDHIQKDVYNAYTPKIYPRTGDLKKKENFKIERTLNGISVKNVTVHNGVNGEVKDIVDTVEYGRNYDFTGYAYSYEEPRPFVQNTKDELVASQLHVKVLREEMKKKGFNVR
;
A
#
# COMPACT_ATOMS: atom_id res chain seq x y z
N MET A 1 25.12 32.29 -11.61
CA MET A 1 25.47 30.89 -11.28
C MET A 1 25.01 30.01 -12.43
N ALA A 2 25.94 29.48 -13.21
CA ALA A 2 25.60 28.55 -14.29
C ALA A 2 25.50 27.15 -13.67
N ASN A 3 24.27 26.69 -13.38
CA ASN A 3 24.07 25.28 -13.08
C ASN A 3 24.36 24.52 -14.39
N ASN A 4 25.36 23.64 -14.39
CA ASN A 4 25.54 22.76 -15.54
C ASN A 4 24.38 21.75 -15.60
N LEU A 5 24.11 21.19 -16.79
CA LEU A 5 22.98 20.28 -17.00
C LEU A 5 22.99 19.07 -16.05
N ALA A 6 24.17 18.58 -15.67
CA ALA A 6 24.32 17.43 -14.77
C ALA A 6 23.81 17.75 -13.36
N GLU A 7 24.11 18.93 -12.82
CA GLU A 7 23.62 19.39 -11.52
C GLU A 7 22.10 19.54 -11.49
N VAL A 8 21.51 20.06 -12.59
CA VAL A 8 20.05 20.19 -12.71
C VAL A 8 19.37 18.82 -12.72
N ILE A 9 19.93 17.85 -13.46
CA ILE A 9 19.41 16.47 -13.51
C ILE A 9 19.53 15.79 -12.15
N ALA A 10 20.67 15.93 -11.47
CA ALA A 10 20.88 15.34 -10.15
C ALA A 10 19.86 15.87 -9.14
N LYS A 11 19.63 17.19 -9.12
CA LYS A 11 18.65 17.83 -8.25
C LYS A 11 17.22 17.39 -8.56
N ALA A 12 16.86 17.29 -9.85
CA ALA A 12 15.54 16.81 -10.26
C ALA A 12 15.30 15.37 -9.78
N LYS A 13 16.30 14.49 -9.88
CA LYS A 13 16.22 13.10 -9.38
C LYS A 13 16.04 13.04 -7.87
N GLU A 14 16.78 13.84 -7.12
CA GLU A 14 16.66 13.90 -5.66
C GLU A 14 15.26 14.39 -5.24
N VAL A 15 14.73 15.41 -5.90
CA VAL A 15 13.39 15.94 -5.65
C VAL A 15 12.32 14.89 -5.98
N ALA A 16 12.42 14.25 -7.15
CA ALA A 16 11.51 13.18 -7.53
C ALA A 16 11.53 12.02 -6.52
N GLN A 17 12.71 11.63 -6.05
CA GLN A 17 12.86 10.55 -5.07
C GLN A 17 12.17 10.89 -3.73
N LYS A 18 12.32 12.14 -3.24
CA LYS A 18 11.61 12.60 -2.04
C LYS A 18 10.10 12.61 -2.24
N ILE A 19 9.63 12.99 -3.43
CA ILE A 19 8.19 12.98 -3.74
C ILE A 19 7.63 11.56 -3.78
N LEU A 20 8.40 10.61 -4.31
CA LEU A 20 8.03 9.21 -4.31
C LEU A 20 7.83 8.71 -2.86
N GLU A 21 8.83 8.91 -2.02
CA GLU A 21 8.81 8.41 -0.62
C GLU A 21 7.75 9.01 0.28
N ASN A 22 7.28 10.21 -0.04
CA ASN A 22 6.29 10.92 0.77
C ASN A 22 4.93 10.93 0.07
N GLU A 23 4.71 11.89 -0.82
CA GLU A 23 3.38 12.18 -1.36
C GLU A 23 2.82 11.02 -2.19
N VAL A 24 3.65 10.37 -3.02
CA VAL A 24 3.20 9.22 -3.82
C VAL A 24 2.95 8.00 -2.93
N ALA A 25 3.84 7.71 -1.99
CA ALA A 25 3.66 6.61 -1.05
C ALA A 25 2.38 6.79 -0.22
N GLU A 26 2.13 8.01 0.28
CA GLU A 26 0.92 8.33 1.05
C GLU A 26 -0.35 8.16 0.22
N ALA A 27 -0.34 8.56 -1.05
CA ALA A 27 -1.46 8.35 -1.95
C ALA A 27 -1.74 6.87 -2.19
N ILE A 28 -0.70 6.04 -2.36
CA ILE A 28 -0.83 4.59 -2.54
C ILE A 28 -1.35 3.93 -1.25
N ILE A 29 -0.80 4.29 -0.08
CA ILE A 29 -1.26 3.78 1.21
C ILE A 29 -2.74 4.09 1.42
N LYS A 30 -3.18 5.30 1.08
CA LYS A 30 -4.59 5.69 1.19
C LYS A 30 -5.48 4.84 0.27
N LEU A 31 -5.06 4.63 -0.98
CA LEU A 31 -5.79 3.76 -1.91
C LEU A 31 -5.92 2.33 -1.37
N GLU A 32 -4.83 1.77 -0.82
CA GLU A 32 -4.86 0.43 -0.22
C GLU A 32 -5.74 0.39 1.03
N GLN A 33 -5.73 1.43 1.87
CA GLN A 33 -6.63 1.55 3.02
C GLN A 33 -8.11 1.58 2.60
N ASP A 34 -8.43 2.23 1.48
CA ASP A 34 -9.78 2.27 0.92
C ASP A 34 -10.20 0.88 0.41
N HIS A 35 -9.30 0.14 -0.26
CA HIS A 35 -9.55 -1.26 -0.63
C HIS A 35 -9.67 -2.19 0.57
N ILE A 36 -8.86 -2.04 1.62
CA ILE A 36 -9.00 -2.82 2.85
C ILE A 36 -10.38 -2.54 3.48
N GLN A 37 -10.82 -1.29 3.50
CA GLN A 37 -12.14 -0.96 4.01
C GLN A 37 -13.25 -1.62 3.17
N LYS A 38 -13.19 -1.47 1.85
CA LYS A 38 -14.22 -1.93 0.92
C LYS A 38 -14.24 -3.45 0.78
N ASP A 39 -13.09 -4.04 0.50
CA ASP A 39 -12.97 -5.42 0.07
C ASP A 39 -12.81 -6.38 1.25
N VAL A 40 -12.33 -5.91 2.41
CA VAL A 40 -12.14 -6.74 3.62
C VAL A 40 -13.16 -6.42 4.70
N TYR A 41 -13.19 -5.17 5.16
CA TYR A 41 -13.97 -4.82 6.35
C TYR A 41 -15.47 -4.67 6.06
N ASN A 42 -15.86 -4.15 4.91
CA ASN A 42 -17.25 -4.02 4.53
C ASN A 42 -17.85 -5.33 3.98
N ALA A 43 -17.01 -6.29 3.59
CA ALA A 43 -17.47 -7.56 3.02
C ALA A 43 -18.30 -8.41 4.00
N TYR A 44 -18.04 -8.31 5.30
CA TYR A 44 -18.82 -8.99 6.35
C TYR A 44 -18.57 -8.38 7.73
N THR A 45 -19.33 -8.81 8.74
CA THR A 45 -19.06 -8.50 10.16
C THR A 45 -18.75 -9.81 10.89
N PRO A 46 -17.54 -9.99 11.47
CA PRO A 46 -17.20 -11.22 12.18
C PRO A 46 -18.05 -11.35 13.46
N LYS A 47 -18.47 -12.58 13.77
CA LYS A 47 -19.26 -12.89 14.98
C LYS A 47 -18.44 -13.48 16.13
N ILE A 48 -17.29 -14.07 15.81
CA ILE A 48 -16.49 -14.89 16.73
C ILE A 48 -15.19 -14.22 17.17
N TYR A 49 -14.81 -13.09 16.57
CA TYR A 49 -13.67 -12.29 16.99
C TYR A 49 -13.91 -10.80 16.72
N PRO A 50 -13.32 -9.90 17.52
CA PRO A 50 -13.25 -8.49 17.19
C PRO A 50 -12.17 -8.24 16.13
N ARG A 51 -12.43 -7.36 15.16
CA ARG A 51 -11.37 -6.90 14.24
C ARG A 51 -10.43 -5.94 14.97
N THR A 52 -9.13 -6.15 14.82
CA THR A 52 -8.12 -5.25 15.41
C THR A 52 -8.03 -3.92 14.67
N GLY A 53 -8.37 -3.89 13.38
CA GLY A 53 -8.21 -2.72 12.52
C GLY A 53 -6.79 -2.54 11.97
N ASP A 54 -5.85 -3.41 12.35
CA ASP A 54 -4.42 -3.23 12.12
C ASP A 54 -4.03 -3.17 10.63
N LEU A 55 -4.75 -3.86 9.73
CA LEU A 55 -4.46 -3.79 8.30
C LEU A 55 -4.46 -2.36 7.76
N LYS A 56 -5.26 -1.45 8.36
CA LYS A 56 -5.32 -0.05 7.93
C LYS A 56 -4.35 0.87 8.67
N LYS A 57 -3.64 0.40 9.70
CA LYS A 57 -2.75 1.26 10.47
C LYS A 57 -1.53 1.66 9.64
N LYS A 58 -1.22 2.96 9.62
CA LYS A 58 -0.14 3.51 8.78
C LYS A 58 1.23 2.91 9.17
N GLU A 59 1.44 2.57 10.45
CA GLU A 59 2.68 1.90 10.89
C GLU A 59 2.91 0.52 10.28
N ASN A 60 1.87 -0.14 9.76
CA ASN A 60 1.98 -1.44 9.11
C ASN A 60 2.29 -1.34 7.62
N PHE A 61 2.49 -0.13 7.08
CA PHE A 61 2.95 0.07 5.71
C PHE A 61 4.44 0.38 5.69
N LYS A 62 5.21 -0.46 5.02
CA LYS A 62 6.64 -0.26 4.80
C LYS A 62 6.88 0.35 3.43
N ILE A 63 7.69 1.41 3.41
CA ILE A 63 8.13 2.08 2.19
C ILE A 63 9.62 1.78 2.01
N GLU A 64 10.00 1.25 0.86
CA GLU A 64 11.40 0.90 0.54
C GLU A 64 11.81 1.51 -0.79
N ARG A 65 13.04 2.03 -0.87
CA ARG A 65 13.61 2.47 -2.14
C ARG A 65 13.92 1.27 -3.02
N THR A 66 13.66 1.41 -4.31
CA THR A 66 14.09 0.45 -5.34
C THR A 66 14.99 1.17 -6.35
N LEU A 67 15.62 0.42 -7.25
CA LEU A 67 16.46 0.99 -8.31
C LEU A 67 15.71 2.04 -9.15
N ASN A 68 14.40 1.83 -9.36
CA ASN A 68 13.57 2.61 -10.27
C ASN A 68 12.37 3.29 -9.57
N GLY A 69 12.40 3.44 -8.24
CA GLY A 69 11.35 4.13 -7.50
C GLY A 69 11.22 3.65 -6.05
N ILE A 70 10.01 3.26 -5.67
CA ILE A 70 9.68 2.78 -4.32
C ILE A 70 8.84 1.50 -4.39
N SER A 71 8.87 0.75 -3.30
CA SER A 71 7.93 -0.32 -2.98
C SER A 71 7.12 0.12 -1.76
N VAL A 72 5.81 -0.07 -1.81
CA VAL A 72 4.89 0.11 -0.67
C VAL A 72 4.31 -1.25 -0.36
N LYS A 73 4.47 -1.73 0.87
CA LYS A 73 4.00 -3.04 1.29
C LYS A 73 3.33 -2.98 2.65
N ASN A 74 2.12 -3.52 2.75
CA ASN A 74 1.52 -3.84 4.04
C ASN A 74 2.23 -5.07 4.64
N VAL A 75 2.70 -4.95 5.89
CA VAL A 75 3.47 -5.96 6.62
C VAL A 75 2.75 -6.39 7.90
N THR A 76 1.42 -6.27 7.94
CA THR A 76 0.62 -6.65 9.10
C THR A 76 0.82 -8.14 9.43
N VAL A 77 1.27 -8.41 10.65
CA VAL A 77 1.43 -9.75 11.20
C VAL A 77 0.73 -9.86 12.54
N HIS A 78 0.20 -11.04 12.86
CA HIS A 78 -0.31 -11.37 14.20
C HIS A 78 0.26 -12.70 14.68
N ASN A 79 0.17 -12.93 15.99
CA ASN A 79 0.44 -14.26 16.55
C ASN A 79 -0.78 -15.15 16.33
N GLY A 80 -0.56 -16.33 15.75
CA GLY A 80 -1.52 -17.40 15.63
C GLY A 80 -1.84 -18.05 16.97
N VAL A 81 -2.78 -19.00 16.94
CA VAL A 81 -3.26 -19.66 18.17
C VAL A 81 -2.16 -20.48 18.84
N ASN A 82 -1.15 -20.94 18.11
CA ASN A 82 0.00 -21.67 18.66
C ASN A 82 1.24 -20.79 18.86
N GLY A 83 1.09 -19.46 18.78
CA GLY A 83 2.17 -18.48 18.96
C GLY A 83 3.06 -18.28 17.74
N GLU A 84 2.74 -18.88 16.59
CA GLU A 84 3.42 -18.66 15.32
C GLU A 84 3.11 -17.27 14.75
N VAL A 85 4.07 -16.65 14.06
CA VAL A 85 3.83 -15.36 13.38
C VAL A 85 3.12 -15.62 12.05
N LYS A 86 1.99 -14.95 11.83
CA LYS A 86 1.17 -15.10 10.62
C LYS A 86 1.18 -13.83 9.80
N ASP A 87 1.38 -13.98 8.49
CA ASP A 87 1.19 -12.91 7.52
C ASP A 87 -0.31 -12.71 7.29
N ILE A 88 -0.84 -11.63 7.85
CA ILE A 88 -2.28 -11.32 7.78
C ILE A 88 -2.66 -10.83 6.39
N VAL A 89 -1.73 -10.19 5.67
CA VAL A 89 -1.95 -9.76 4.30
C VAL A 89 -2.14 -10.98 3.41
N ASP A 90 -1.23 -11.95 3.47
CA ASP A 90 -1.33 -13.21 2.71
C ASP A 90 -2.60 -14.01 3.07
N THR A 91 -2.90 -14.08 4.36
CA THR A 91 -4.08 -14.79 4.87
C THR A 91 -5.37 -14.25 4.28
N VAL A 92 -5.53 -12.92 4.29
CA VAL A 92 -6.75 -12.24 3.82
C VAL A 92 -6.80 -12.17 2.29
N GLU A 93 -5.69 -11.84 1.64
CA GLU A 93 -5.61 -11.73 0.18
C GLU A 93 -6.04 -13.03 -0.51
N TYR A 94 -5.57 -14.17 0.02
CA TYR A 94 -5.76 -15.47 -0.62
C TYR A 94 -6.73 -16.40 0.10
N GLY A 95 -7.31 -15.99 1.23
CA GLY A 95 -8.30 -16.80 1.93
C GLY A 95 -7.70 -18.07 2.57
N ARG A 96 -6.46 -18.02 3.06
CA ARG A 96 -5.71 -19.22 3.49
C ARG A 96 -5.04 -19.06 4.84
N ASN A 97 -4.73 -20.17 5.49
CA ASN A 97 -4.05 -20.20 6.80
C ASN A 97 -4.82 -19.50 7.94
N TYR A 98 -6.15 -19.47 7.93
CA TYR A 98 -6.93 -19.00 9.09
C TYR A 98 -6.78 -19.94 10.29
N ASP A 99 -6.75 -19.40 11.51
CA ASP A 99 -6.73 -20.22 12.74
C ASP A 99 -8.06 -20.92 13.00
N PHE A 100 -9.14 -20.25 12.62
CA PHE A 100 -10.49 -20.76 12.74
C PHE A 100 -10.92 -21.18 11.34
N THR A 101 -11.03 -22.49 11.08
CA THR A 101 -11.46 -23.03 9.77
C THR A 101 -12.57 -24.05 9.94
N GLY A 102 -13.34 -24.30 8.87
CA GLY A 102 -14.27 -25.44 8.81
C GLY A 102 -15.67 -25.14 9.35
N TYR A 103 -16.02 -23.86 9.48
CA TYR A 103 -17.33 -23.42 9.98
C TYR A 103 -18.24 -22.83 8.90
N ALA A 104 -17.88 -23.01 7.61
CA ALA A 104 -18.63 -22.51 6.45
C ALA A 104 -18.88 -20.97 6.48
N TYR A 105 -18.00 -20.22 7.13
CA TYR A 105 -18.14 -18.77 7.24
C TYR A 105 -17.45 -18.05 6.07
N SER A 106 -18.05 -16.94 5.65
CA SER A 106 -17.55 -16.10 4.55
C SER A 106 -16.21 -15.40 4.83
N TYR A 107 -15.63 -15.53 6.02
CA TYR A 107 -14.35 -14.91 6.35
C TYR A 107 -13.14 -15.67 5.80
N GLU A 108 -13.30 -16.95 5.42
CA GLU A 108 -12.25 -17.76 4.76
C GLU A 108 -12.12 -17.43 3.27
N GLU A 109 -13.08 -16.69 2.69
CA GLU A 109 -13.04 -16.32 1.29
C GLU A 109 -11.89 -15.33 1.00
N PRO A 110 -11.15 -15.51 -0.12
CA PRO A 110 -10.13 -14.56 -0.55
C PRO A 110 -10.69 -13.15 -0.71
N ARG A 111 -9.99 -12.16 -0.18
CA ARG A 111 -10.31 -10.73 -0.30
C ARG A 111 -9.12 -10.02 -0.93
N PRO A 112 -9.04 -9.97 -2.28
CA PRO A 112 -7.84 -9.56 -3.01
C PRO A 112 -7.62 -8.04 -3.01
N PHE A 113 -7.49 -7.43 -1.83
CA PHE A 113 -7.38 -5.98 -1.66
C PHE A 113 -6.04 -5.46 -2.21
N VAL A 114 -4.96 -6.23 -2.15
CA VAL A 114 -3.66 -5.85 -2.71
C VAL A 114 -3.73 -5.87 -4.23
N GLN A 115 -4.29 -6.93 -4.81
CA GLN A 115 -4.46 -6.99 -6.27
C GLN A 115 -5.38 -5.88 -6.78
N ASN A 116 -6.53 -5.65 -6.13
CA ASN A 116 -7.44 -4.57 -6.50
C ASN A 116 -6.78 -3.19 -6.41
N THR A 117 -5.96 -2.96 -5.38
CA THR A 117 -5.17 -1.72 -5.24
C THR A 117 -4.21 -1.55 -6.41
N LYS A 118 -3.50 -2.60 -6.83
CA LYS A 118 -2.60 -2.53 -7.99
C LYS A 118 -3.35 -2.21 -9.27
N ASP A 119 -4.48 -2.88 -9.48
CA ASP A 119 -5.30 -2.69 -10.69
C ASP A 119 -5.85 -1.25 -10.75
N GLU A 120 -6.36 -0.73 -9.63
CA GLU A 120 -6.83 0.65 -9.55
C GLU A 120 -5.69 1.67 -9.66
N LEU A 121 -4.53 1.39 -9.08
CA LEU A 121 -3.34 2.25 -9.19
C LEU A 121 -2.87 2.39 -10.65
N VAL A 122 -2.90 1.30 -11.42
CA VAL A 122 -2.57 1.28 -12.86
C VAL A 122 -3.65 1.98 -13.66
N ALA A 123 -4.94 1.66 -13.44
CA ALA A 123 -6.04 2.24 -14.19
C ALA A 123 -6.17 3.76 -13.96
N SER A 124 -6.03 4.21 -12.71
CA SER A 124 -6.17 5.61 -12.32
C SER A 124 -4.92 6.45 -12.62
N GLN A 125 -3.76 5.80 -12.79
CA GLN A 125 -2.45 6.45 -12.89
C GLN A 125 -2.16 7.39 -11.70
N LEU A 126 -2.70 7.09 -10.51
CA LEU A 126 -2.61 7.97 -9.33
C LEU A 126 -1.16 8.36 -9.00
N HIS A 127 -0.25 7.39 -8.99
CA HIS A 127 1.18 7.61 -8.74
C HIS A 127 1.83 8.61 -9.73
N VAL A 128 1.49 8.54 -11.03
CA VAL A 128 2.00 9.47 -12.05
C VAL A 128 1.43 10.87 -11.83
N LYS A 129 0.12 10.96 -11.57
CA LYS A 129 -0.57 12.24 -11.34
C LYS A 129 0.03 12.98 -10.14
N VAL A 130 0.16 12.30 -9.00
CA VAL A 130 0.73 12.88 -7.77
C VAL A 130 2.18 13.30 -7.99
N LEU A 131 3.02 12.45 -8.59
CA LEU A 131 4.40 12.80 -8.89
C LEU A 131 4.51 14.04 -9.79
N ARG A 132 3.73 14.11 -10.86
CA ARG A 132 3.74 15.25 -11.79
C ARG A 132 3.31 16.55 -11.10
N GLU A 133 2.23 16.49 -10.32
CA GLU A 133 1.69 17.65 -9.60
C GLU A 133 2.69 18.19 -8.58
N GLU A 134 3.32 17.31 -7.79
CA GLU A 134 4.31 17.71 -6.79
C GLU A 134 5.61 18.20 -7.44
N MET A 135 6.09 17.58 -8.52
CA MET A 135 7.25 18.06 -9.27
C MET A 135 7.01 19.48 -9.80
N LYS A 136 5.80 19.77 -10.30
CA LYS A 136 5.41 21.11 -10.76
C LYS A 136 5.41 22.12 -9.62
N LYS A 137 4.92 21.76 -8.43
CA LYS A 137 4.99 22.60 -7.22
C LYS A 137 6.43 22.91 -6.80
N LYS A 138 7.38 22.00 -7.08
CA LYS A 138 8.82 22.21 -6.84
C LYS A 138 9.54 22.93 -8.00
N GLY A 139 8.82 23.41 -9.01
CA GLY A 139 9.36 24.20 -10.12
C GLY A 139 9.86 23.38 -11.31
N PHE A 140 9.63 22.06 -11.33
CA PHE A 140 9.96 21.19 -12.47
C PHE A 140 8.71 21.00 -13.35
N ASN A 141 8.75 21.51 -14.58
CA ASN A 141 7.66 21.30 -15.52
C ASN A 141 7.82 19.95 -16.25
N VAL A 142 7.21 18.90 -15.69
CA VAL A 142 7.23 17.55 -16.25
C VAL A 142 6.00 17.36 -17.14
N ARG A 143 6.21 17.06 -18.42
CA ARG A 143 5.14 16.75 -19.38
C ARG A 143 4.73 15.29 -19.26
#